data_AF-A0A448BNE2-F1
#
_entry.id   AF-A0A448BNE2-F1
#
_cell.length_a   1.000
_cell.length_b   1.000
_cell.length_c   1.000
_cell.angle_alpha   90.00
_cell.angle_beta   90.00
_cell.angle_gamma   90.00
#
_symmetry.space_group_name_H-M   'P 1'
#
loop_
_entity.id
_entity.type
_entity.pdbx_description
1 polymer ?
#
loop_
_entity_poly.entity_id
_entity_poly.type
_entity_poly.pdbx_seq_one_letter_code
_entity_poly.pdbx_strand_id
1 'polypeptide(L)'
;MKKSKGLVATEIQRLAQANGVSAERDGLSRMALTITCLAGDSVSLDSVEQMLINLKRKGALSKSQAFDLQRRYVIEKRKAKEIPGG
;
A
#
# COMPACT_ATOMS: atom_id res chain seq x y z
N MET A 1 9.16 -18.89 -7.26
CA MET A 1 10.05 -18.19 -6.30
C MET A 1 9.21 -17.31 -5.37
N LYS A 2 9.26 -17.52 -4.06
CA LYS A 2 8.59 -16.65 -3.07
C LYS A 2 9.51 -15.46 -2.79
N LYS A 3 9.15 -14.24 -3.23
CA LYS A 3 9.85 -13.02 -2.77
C LYS A 3 9.74 -12.97 -1.24
N SER A 4 10.86 -12.84 -0.55
CA SER A 4 10.84 -12.57 0.89
C SER A 4 10.10 -11.25 1.10
N LYS A 5 8.93 -11.30 1.72
CA LYS A 5 8.14 -10.09 1.99
C LYS A 5 8.89 -9.30 3.04
N GLY A 6 9.09 -8.01 2.80
CA GLY A 6 9.72 -7.14 3.79
C GLY A 6 8.90 -7.08 5.09
N LEU A 7 9.55 -6.66 6.17
CA LEU A 7 8.97 -6.64 7.51
C LEU A 7 7.75 -5.71 7.57
N VAL A 8 7.83 -4.54 6.93
CA VAL A 8 6.75 -3.56 6.89
C VAL A 8 5.61 -4.05 5.99
N ALA A 9 5.92 -4.64 4.83
CA ALA A 9 4.91 -5.26 3.97
C ALA A 9 4.10 -6.34 4.72
N THR A 10 4.79 -7.14 5.54
CA THR A 10 4.18 -8.20 6.34
C THR A 10 3.32 -7.63 7.47
N GLU A 11 3.78 -6.56 8.13
CA GLU A 11 3.01 -5.82 9.14
C GLU A 11 1.70 -5.28 8.55
N ILE A 12 1.76 -4.60 7.41
CA ILE A 12 0.57 -4.05 6.73
C ILE A 12 -0.40 -5.17 6.33
N GLN A 13 0.11 -6.31 5.85
CA GLN A 13 -0.73 -7.45 5.49
C GLN A 13 -1.43 -8.08 6.70
N ARG A 14 -0.74 -8.19 7.84
CA ARG A 14 -1.35 -8.68 9.09
C ARG A 14 -2.42 -7.74 9.58
N LEU A 15 -2.17 -6.42 9.53
CA LEU A 15 -3.17 -5.41 9.87
C LEU A 15 -4.38 -5.50 8.95
N ALA A 16 -4.16 -5.68 7.65
CA ALA A 16 -5.23 -5.85 6.67
C ALA A 16 -6.09 -7.09 6.96
N GLN A 17 -5.45 -8.23 7.24
CA GLN A 17 -6.14 -9.47 7.61
C GLN A 17 -6.94 -9.31 8.91
N ALA A 18 -6.33 -8.75 9.96
CA ALA A 18 -7.00 -8.52 11.25
C ALA A 18 -8.21 -7.60 11.13
N ASN A 19 -8.23 -6.71 10.13
CA ASN A 19 -9.32 -5.79 9.87
C ASN A 19 -10.23 -6.26 8.72
N GLY A 20 -10.05 -7.45 8.15
CA GLY A 20 -10.86 -7.93 7.01
C GLY A 20 -10.78 -7.03 5.78
N VAL A 21 -9.61 -6.45 5.52
CA VAL A 21 -9.34 -5.56 4.39
C VAL A 21 -8.52 -6.31 3.34
N SER A 22 -8.93 -6.22 2.07
CA SER A 22 -8.19 -6.75 0.92
C SER A 22 -7.41 -5.65 0.20
N ALA A 23 -6.59 -6.05 -0.78
CA ALA A 23 -5.94 -5.14 -1.72
C ALA A 23 -6.85 -4.73 -2.89
N GLU A 24 -8.14 -5.08 -2.87
CA GLU A 24 -9.04 -4.68 -3.93
C GLU A 24 -9.40 -3.21 -3.81
N ARG A 25 -9.45 -2.51 -4.95
CA ARG A 25 -9.92 -1.13 -5.01
C ARG A 25 -11.43 -1.12 -4.89
N ASP A 26 -11.98 -0.36 -3.95
CA ASP A 26 -13.41 -0.09 -3.89
C ASP A 26 -13.86 0.88 -5.01
N GLY A 27 -15.18 1.03 -5.19
CA GLY A 27 -15.75 1.89 -6.24
C GLY A 27 -15.22 3.33 -6.20
N LEU A 28 -15.08 3.89 -5.00
CA LEU A 28 -14.55 5.25 -4.83
C LEU A 28 -13.07 5.34 -5.17
N SER A 29 -12.25 4.35 -4.81
CA SER A 29 -10.82 4.31 -5.16
C SER A 29 -10.62 4.15 -6.67
N ARG A 30 -11.51 3.41 -7.35
CA ARG A 30 -11.51 3.32 -8.82
C ARG A 30 -11.88 4.65 -9.46
N MET A 31 -12.92 5.33 -8.97
CA MET A 31 -13.28 6.66 -9.45
C MET A 31 -12.15 7.68 -9.25
N ALA A 32 -11.52 7.69 -8.07
CA ALA A 32 -10.38 8.55 -7.79
C ALA A 32 -9.24 8.30 -8.78
N LEU A 33 -8.91 7.03 -9.04
CA LEU A 33 -7.92 6.66 -10.05
C LEU A 33 -8.31 7.15 -11.45
N THR A 34 -9.56 6.93 -11.86
CA THR A 34 -10.05 7.40 -13.16
C THR A 34 -9.92 8.92 -13.30
N ILE A 35 -10.33 9.67 -12.27
CA ILE A 35 -10.22 11.14 -12.27
C ILE A 35 -8.76 11.57 -12.36
N THR A 36 -7.87 10.98 -11.57
CA THR A 36 -6.43 11.26 -11.60
C THR A 36 -5.84 10.95 -12.99
N CYS A 37 -6.22 9.84 -13.62
CA CYS A 37 -5.82 9.52 -14.98
C CYS A 37 -6.36 10.51 -16.02
N LEU A 38 -7.61 10.98 -15.88
CA LEU A 38 -8.18 12.01 -16.76
C LEU A 38 -7.47 13.37 -16.59
N ALA A 39 -6.92 13.66 -15.42
CA ALA A 39 -6.09 14.83 -15.16
C ALA A 39 -4.67 14.73 -15.75
N GLY A 40 -4.32 13.60 -16.39
CA GLY A 40 -3.01 13.35 -16.98
C GLY A 40 -2.02 12.65 -16.04
N ASP A 41 -2.42 12.33 -14.81
CA ASP A 41 -1.56 11.65 -13.84
C ASP A 41 -1.66 10.13 -13.94
N SER A 42 -0.51 9.44 -13.87
CA SER A 42 -0.46 7.98 -13.76
C SER A 42 -0.23 7.55 -12.31
N VAL A 43 -1.15 6.75 -11.76
CA VAL A 43 -1.04 6.21 -10.40
C VAL A 43 -1.02 4.69 -10.44
N SER A 44 0.15 4.11 -10.15
CA SER A 44 0.33 2.68 -9.96
C SER A 44 0.59 2.41 -8.49
N LEU A 45 -0.36 1.74 -7.84
CA LEU A 45 -0.24 1.28 -6.46
C LEU A 45 -0.03 -0.22 -6.46
N ASP A 46 0.96 -0.68 -5.69
CA ASP A 46 1.07 -2.10 -5.40
C ASP A 46 -0.01 -2.56 -4.40
N SER A 47 -0.11 -3.87 -4.22
CA SER A 47 -1.10 -4.47 -3.32
C SER A 47 -0.97 -4.02 -1.87
N VAL A 48 0.24 -3.71 -1.41
CA VAL A 48 0.49 -3.29 -0.01
C VAL A 48 0.07 -1.83 0.17
N GLU A 49 0.42 -0.96 -0.79
CA GLU A 49 -0.04 0.43 -0.84
C GLU A 49 -1.57 0.51 -0.86
N GLN A 50 -2.22 -0.37 -1.63
CA GLN A 50 -3.68 -0.44 -1.69
C GLN A 50 -4.30 -0.89 -0.35
N MET A 51 -3.70 -1.90 0.32
CA MET A 51 -4.14 -2.32 1.66
C MET A 51 -4.03 -1.19 2.68
N LEU A 52 -2.95 -0.40 2.64
CA LEU A 52 -2.75 0.74 3.55
C LEU A 52 -3.81 1.82 3.36
N ILE A 53 -4.16 2.15 2.12
CA ILE A 53 -5.25 3.08 1.81
C ILE A 53 -6.59 2.56 2.36
N ASN A 54 -6.88 1.28 2.13
CA ASN A 54 -8.14 0.67 2.56
C ASN A 54 -8.23 0.62 4.09
N LEU A 55 -7.13 0.31 4.79
CA LEU A 55 -7.04 0.35 6.26
C LEU A 55 -7.33 1.74 6.82
N LYS A 56 -6.72 2.78 6.23
CA LYS A 56 -6.98 4.18 6.61
C LYS A 56 -8.44 4.57 6.37
N ARG A 57 -9.00 4.21 5.22
CA ARG A 57 -10.41 4.52 4.87
C ARG A 57 -11.41 3.86 5.80
N LYS A 58 -11.14 2.62 6.23
CA LYS A 58 -11.95 1.89 7.21
C LYS A 58 -11.87 2.51 8.63
N GLY A 59 -10.92 3.43 8.85
CA GLY A 59 -10.66 4.01 10.17
C GLY A 59 -9.80 3.13 11.07
N ALA A 60 -9.23 2.04 10.55
CA ALA A 60 -8.33 1.15 11.30
C ALA A 60 -6.95 1.78 11.57
N LEU A 61 -6.60 2.84 10.83
CA LEU A 61 -5.38 3.62 11.03
C LEU A 61 -5.72 5.09 11.16
N SER A 62 -5.12 5.75 12.15
CA SER A 62 -5.10 7.21 12.21
C SER A 62 -4.26 7.80 11.07
N LYS A 63 -4.40 9.11 10.82
CA LYS A 63 -3.59 9.81 9.81
C LYS A 63 -2.09 9.68 10.08
N SER A 64 -1.67 9.76 11.35
CA SER A 64 -0.25 9.64 11.73
C SER A 64 0.27 8.22 11.55
N GLN A 65 -0.51 7.20 11.96
CA GLN A 65 -0.14 5.79 11.79
C GLN A 65 -0.02 5.42 10.31
N ALA A 66 -0.98 5.84 9.48
CA ALA A 66 -0.94 5.59 8.04
C ALA A 66 0.27 6.26 7.38
N PHE A 67 0.62 7.48 7.79
CA PHE A 67 1.79 8.18 7.26
C PHE A 67 3.11 7.52 7.67
N ASP A 68 3.23 7.09 8.93
CA ASP A 68 4.41 6.38 9.42
C ASP A 68 4.61 5.03 8.69
N LEU A 69 3.55 4.23 8.54
CA LEU A 69 3.60 2.98 7.78
C LEU A 69 3.97 3.21 6.31
N GLN A 70 3.40 4.25 5.68
CA GLN A 70 3.74 4.60 4.30
C GLN A 70 5.22 4.98 4.16
N ARG A 71 5.74 5.80 5.08
CA ARG A 71 7.16 6.19 5.09
C ARG A 71 8.06 4.97 5.24
N ARG A 72 7.78 4.10 6.22
CA ARG A 72 8.54 2.87 6.46
C ARG A 72 8.50 1.93 5.25
N TYR A 73 7.33 1.79 4.60
CA TYR A 73 7.18 0.94 3.44
C TYR A 73 7.93 1.47 2.21
N VAL A 74 7.92 2.78 1.97
CA VAL A 74 8.70 3.39 0.86
C VAL A 74 10.19 3.14 1.04
N ILE A 75 10.71 3.26 2.27
CA ILE A 75 12.12 2.95 2.58
C ILE A 75 12.43 1.48 2.30
N GLU A 76 11.56 0.56 2.76
CA GLU A 76 11.70 -0.87 2.50
C GLU A 76 11.69 -1.20 1.00
N LYS A 77 10.77 -0.61 0.24
CA LYS A 77 10.63 -0.78 -1.20
C LYS A 77 11.85 -0.26 -1.97
N ARG A 78 12.50 0.81 -1.49
CA ARG A 78 13.77 1.31 -2.05
C ARG A 78 14.91 0.34 -1.77
N LYS A 79 15.09 -0.10 -0.53
CA LYS A 79 16.12 -1.09 -0.15
C LYS A 79 15.98 -2.39 -0.92
N ALA A 80 14.76 -2.85 -1.17
CA ALA A 80 14.49 -4.05 -1.96
C ALA A 80 14.82 -3.89 -3.47
N LYS A 81 14.86 -2.65 -3.98
CA LYS A 81 15.28 -2.34 -5.36
C LYS A 81 16.79 -2.12 -5.49
N GLU A 82 17.45 -1.72 -4.40
CA GLU A 82 18.91 -1.46 -4.32
C GLU A 82 19.76 -2.72 -4.17
N ILE A 83 19.18 -3.93 -4.24
CA ILE A 83 19.92 -5.19 -4.39
C ILE A 83 19.88 -5.58 -5.88
N PRO A 84 20.74 -5.02 -6.76
CA PRO A 84 20.96 -5.57 -8.08
C PRO A 84 21.86 -6.81 -7.97
N GLY A 85 21.44 -7.90 -8.63
CA GLY A 85 22.29 -9.00 -9.12
C GLY A 85 23.35 -9.57 -8.19
N GLY A 86 23.06 -10.75 -7.61
CA GLY A 86 24.09 -11.79 -7.46
C GLY A 86 24.17 -12.61 -8.74
#